data_AF-A0A1B6JQQ3-F1
#
_entry.id   AF-A0A1B6JQQ3-F1
#
_cell.length_a   1.000
_cell.length_b   1.000
_cell.length_c   1.000
_cell.angle_alpha   90.00
_cell.angle_beta   90.00
_cell.angle_gamma   90.00
#
_symmetry.space_group_name_H-M   'P 1'
#
loop_
_entity.id
_entity.type
_entity.pdbx_description
1 polymer ?
#
loop_
_entity_poly.entity_id
_entity_poly.type
_entity_poly.pdbx_seq_one_letter_code
_entity_poly.pdbx_strand_id
1 'polypeptide(L)'
;LFKYTEGKPTNVKFFDVATARYSSTMIDISFFLLLNSSPQVRQAHLEDLLTIYHQALSTAVPGTTVPSLEDIKEEFSKKALYGFMHCSFFLPIMFFDENPFSDFDSICESEEEMAQGHLAVGGDAGTKLLSDMVEELVERGCLTMQHSFLKSR
;
A
#
# COMPACT_ATOMS: atom_id res chain seq x y z
N LEU A 1 7.58 10.85 -10.02
CA LEU A 1 8.72 11.80 -10.12
C LEU A 1 8.32 13.12 -9.47
N PHE A 2 9.20 13.72 -8.66
CA PHE A 2 8.94 14.98 -7.95
C PHE A 2 9.85 16.10 -8.47
N LYS A 3 9.31 17.32 -8.59
CA LYS A 3 10.08 18.55 -8.83
C LYS A 3 10.34 19.24 -7.50
N TYR A 4 11.59 19.55 -7.19
CA TYR A 4 11.97 20.24 -5.95
C TYR A 4 12.39 21.69 -6.20
N THR A 5 12.04 22.57 -5.28
CA THR A 5 12.54 23.95 -5.17
C THR A 5 12.90 24.17 -3.72
N GLU A 6 14.14 24.62 -3.42
CA GLU A 6 14.62 24.83 -2.04
C GLU A 6 14.41 23.60 -1.11
N GLY A 7 14.64 22.40 -1.64
CA GLY A 7 14.47 21.15 -0.89
C GLY A 7 13.01 20.72 -0.65
N LYS A 8 12.02 21.49 -1.14
CA LYS A 8 10.60 21.15 -0.99
C LYS A 8 10.00 20.67 -2.31
N PRO A 9 9.18 19.60 -2.31
CA PRO A 9 8.46 19.18 -3.51
C PRO A 9 7.44 20.26 -3.89
N THR A 10 7.44 20.63 -5.17
CA THR A 10 6.57 21.68 -5.75
C THR A 10 5.68 21.16 -6.86
N ASN A 11 6.01 20.00 -7.43
CA ASN A 11 5.19 19.34 -8.45
C ASN A 11 5.45 17.84 -8.45
N VAL A 12 4.49 17.07 -8.95
CA VAL A 12 4.57 15.62 -9.07
C VAL A 12 4.09 15.18 -10.45
N LYS A 13 4.77 14.19 -11.01
CA LYS A 13 4.35 13.49 -12.22
C LYS A 13 4.29 11.99 -11.94
N PHE A 14 3.12 11.40 -12.13
CA PHE A 14 2.96 9.96 -12.13
C PHE A 14 3.62 9.37 -13.39
N PHE A 15 4.25 8.23 -13.21
CA PHE A 15 4.87 7.44 -14.27
C PHE A 15 4.57 5.97 -13.95
N ASP A 16 4.90 5.08 -14.89
CA ASP A 16 4.65 3.64 -14.77
C ASP A 16 3.16 3.29 -14.56
N VAL A 17 2.45 3.22 -15.69
CA VAL A 17 1.03 2.83 -15.74
C VAL A 17 0.86 1.39 -16.23
N ALA A 18 1.92 0.57 -16.13
CA ALA A 18 1.93 -0.80 -16.68
C ALA A 18 0.81 -1.66 -16.11
N THR A 19 0.41 -1.39 -14.87
CA THR A 19 -0.66 -2.12 -14.17
C THR A 19 -1.93 -1.30 -13.99
N ALA A 20 -2.16 -0.26 -14.82
CA ALA A 20 -3.38 0.53 -14.74
C ALA A 20 -4.59 -0.31 -15.18
N ARG A 21 -5.66 -0.28 -14.37
CA ARG A 21 -6.88 -1.05 -14.64
C ARG A 21 -8.09 -0.36 -14.01
N TYR A 22 -9.27 -0.59 -14.58
CA TYR A 22 -10.50 -0.04 -14.05
C TYR A 22 -10.94 -0.84 -12.82
N SER A 23 -10.84 -0.23 -11.64
CA SER A 23 -11.19 -0.86 -10.37
C SER A 23 -11.56 0.19 -9.31
N SER A 24 -11.75 -0.21 -8.05
CA SER A 24 -11.92 0.74 -6.95
C SER A 24 -10.65 1.58 -6.80
N THR A 25 -10.78 2.91 -6.84
CA THR A 25 -9.66 3.84 -6.64
C THR A 25 -8.97 3.66 -5.29
N MET A 26 -9.68 3.07 -4.33
CA MET A 26 -9.16 2.83 -3.00
C MET A 26 -8.12 1.70 -2.94
N ILE A 27 -8.03 0.86 -3.98
CA ILE A 27 -6.91 -0.08 -4.14
C ILE A 27 -5.60 0.69 -4.34
N ASP A 28 -5.59 1.69 -5.23
CA ASP A 28 -4.40 2.50 -5.49
C ASP A 28 -4.02 3.36 -4.28
N ILE A 29 -5.02 3.97 -3.61
CA ILE A 29 -4.78 4.80 -2.43
C ILE A 29 -4.29 3.97 -1.25
N SER A 30 -4.89 2.81 -0.98
CA SER A 30 -4.42 1.94 0.10
C SER A 30 -2.99 1.46 -0.14
N PHE A 31 -2.66 1.05 -1.36
CA PHE A 31 -1.30 0.70 -1.74
C PHE A 31 -0.33 1.88 -1.55
N PHE A 32 -0.67 3.05 -2.10
CA PHE A 32 0.17 4.25 -2.02
C PHE A 32 0.47 4.63 -0.56
N LEU A 33 -0.56 4.67 0.28
CA LEU A 33 -0.43 5.04 1.69
C LEU A 33 0.36 3.99 2.47
N LEU A 34 0.06 2.69 2.31
CA LEU A 34 0.75 1.64 3.05
C LEU A 34 2.23 1.54 2.66
N LEU A 35 2.56 1.68 1.37
CA LEU A 35 3.93 1.56 0.87
C LEU A 35 4.80 2.78 1.22
N ASN A 36 4.25 3.99 1.12
CA ASN A 36 5.05 5.23 1.15
C ASN A 36 4.97 6.02 2.47
N SER A 37 4.40 5.44 3.52
CA SER A 37 4.33 6.09 4.84
C SER A 37 4.83 5.15 5.93
N SER A 38 5.28 5.73 7.04
CA SER A 38 5.61 4.93 8.22
C SER A 38 4.33 4.56 9.00
N PRO A 39 4.36 3.49 9.81
CA PRO A 39 3.25 3.16 10.71
C PRO A 39 2.84 4.34 11.60
N GLN A 40 3.81 5.13 12.09
CA GLN A 40 3.55 6.29 12.94
C GLN A 40 2.77 7.38 12.19
N VAL A 41 3.10 7.63 10.92
CA VAL A 41 2.36 8.59 10.08
C VAL A 41 0.94 8.11 9.86
N ARG A 42 0.73 6.82 9.54
CA ARG A 42 -0.63 6.29 9.36
C ARG A 42 -1.42 6.31 10.66
N GLN A 43 -0.79 6.00 11.79
CA GLN A 43 -1.44 6.04 13.09
C GLN A 43 -1.95 7.45 13.42
N ALA A 44 -1.14 8.47 13.13
CA ALA A 44 -1.46 9.85 13.45
C ALA A 44 -2.34 10.56 12.41
N HIS A 45 -2.21 10.23 11.12
CA HIS A 45 -2.69 11.07 10.02
C HIS A 45 -3.51 10.36 8.94
N LEU A 46 -3.83 9.07 9.07
CA LEU A 46 -4.58 8.36 8.02
C LEU A 46 -5.92 9.05 7.69
N GLU A 47 -6.67 9.48 8.70
CA GLU A 47 -7.94 10.18 8.53
C GLU A 47 -7.77 11.53 7.79
N ASP A 48 -6.70 12.26 8.12
CA ASP A 48 -6.35 13.52 7.45
C ASP A 48 -6.01 13.27 5.98
N LEU A 49 -5.22 12.22 5.70
CA LEU A 49 -4.82 11.83 4.35
C LEU A 49 -6.02 11.42 3.49
N LEU A 50 -6.98 10.66 4.05
CA LEU A 50 -8.23 10.31 3.37
C LEU A 50 -9.10 11.54 3.12
N THR A 51 -9.12 12.49 4.06
CA THR A 51 -9.83 13.77 3.90
C THR A 51 -9.21 14.61 2.77
N ILE A 52 -7.89 14.69 2.71
CA ILE A 52 -7.16 15.37 1.63
C ILE A 52 -7.48 14.72 0.27
N TYR A 53 -7.47 13.38 0.20
CA TYR A 53 -7.83 12.66 -1.01
C TYR A 53 -9.26 12.97 -1.45
N HIS A 54 -10.23 12.91 -0.54
CA HIS A 54 -11.64 13.21 -0.84
C HIS A 54 -11.83 14.65 -1.33
N GLN A 55 -11.17 15.64 -0.72
CA GLN A 55 -11.21 17.04 -1.17
C GLN A 55 -10.61 17.21 -2.57
N ALA A 56 -9.47 16.57 -2.84
CA ALA A 56 -8.86 16.57 -4.16
C ALA A 56 -9.78 15.92 -5.20
N LEU A 57 -10.36 14.75 -4.89
CA LEU A 57 -11.29 14.05 -5.76
C LEU A 57 -12.53 14.89 -6.10
N SER A 58 -13.07 15.61 -5.11
CA SER A 58 -14.23 16.50 -5.24
C SER A 58 -14.01 17.67 -6.19
N THR A 59 -12.75 18.03 -6.45
CA THR A 59 -12.38 19.19 -7.28
C THR A 59 -11.66 18.82 -8.56
N ALA A 60 -11.18 17.58 -8.69
CA ALA A 60 -10.38 17.12 -9.82
C ALA A 60 -11.17 17.07 -11.15
N VAL A 61 -12.46 16.70 -11.09
CA VAL A 61 -13.29 16.53 -12.30
C VAL A 61 -14.61 17.28 -12.14
N PRO A 62 -14.76 18.47 -12.76
CA PRO A 62 -15.99 19.24 -12.72
C PRO A 62 -17.21 18.43 -13.21
N GLY A 63 -18.32 18.52 -12.48
CA GLY A 63 -19.57 17.86 -12.85
C GLY A 63 -19.66 16.36 -12.50
N THR A 64 -18.67 15.82 -11.79
CA THR A 64 -18.70 14.43 -11.30
C THR A 64 -19.26 14.38 -9.88
N THR A 65 -20.22 13.49 -9.64
CA THR A 65 -20.66 13.16 -8.27
C THR A 65 -19.63 12.27 -7.62
N VAL A 66 -19.10 12.69 -6.48
CA VAL A 66 -18.12 11.92 -5.71
C VAL A 66 -18.80 11.23 -4.52
N PRO A 67 -18.30 10.05 -4.08
CA PRO A 67 -18.75 9.43 -2.84
C PRO A 67 -18.52 10.35 -1.64
N SER A 68 -19.29 10.15 -0.56
CA SER A 68 -19.07 10.89 0.69
C SER A 68 -17.71 10.54 1.33
N LEU A 69 -17.24 11.39 2.24
CA LEU A 69 -16.02 11.09 3.00
C LEU A 69 -16.17 9.78 3.81
N GLU A 70 -17.36 9.53 4.34
CA GLU A 70 -17.71 8.30 5.03
C GLU A 70 -17.61 7.08 4.11
N ASP A 71 -18.14 7.17 2.88
CA ASP A 71 -18.00 6.11 1.88
C ASP A 71 -16.54 5.84 1.53
N ILE A 72 -15.72 6.90 1.41
CA ILE A 72 -14.28 6.80 1.15
C ILE A 72 -13.56 6.04 2.28
N LYS A 73 -13.89 6.35 3.55
CA LYS A 73 -13.30 5.70 4.72
C LYS A 73 -13.74 4.25 4.83
N GLU A 74 -15.02 3.96 4.61
CA GLU A 74 -15.54 2.59 4.61
C GLU A 74 -14.90 1.75 3.49
N GLU A 75 -14.79 2.30 2.29
CA GLU A 75 -14.13 1.64 1.17
C GLU A 75 -12.64 1.42 1.45
N PHE A 76 -11.95 2.35 2.14
CA PHE A 76 -10.57 2.13 2.58
C PHE A 76 -10.46 0.90 3.46
N SER A 77 -11.31 0.80 4.50
CA SER A 77 -11.31 -0.37 5.38
C SER A 77 -11.57 -1.68 4.62
N LYS A 78 -12.45 -1.67 3.61
CA LYS A 78 -12.74 -2.85 2.78
C LYS A 78 -11.63 -3.21 1.80
N LYS A 79 -10.83 -2.23 1.35
CA LYS A 79 -9.83 -2.42 0.28
C LYS A 79 -8.39 -2.40 0.76
N ALA A 80 -8.12 -2.06 2.02
CA ALA A 80 -6.75 -1.99 2.55
C ALA A 80 -5.97 -3.31 2.44
N LEU A 81 -6.65 -4.47 2.44
CA LEU A 81 -6.01 -5.76 2.15
C LEU A 81 -5.34 -5.79 0.76
N TYR A 82 -5.92 -5.14 -0.25
CA TYR A 82 -5.30 -5.05 -1.58
C TYR A 82 -4.02 -4.23 -1.54
N GLY A 83 -4.01 -3.13 -0.78
CA GLY A 83 -2.79 -2.37 -0.54
C GLY A 83 -1.72 -3.21 0.15
N PHE A 84 -2.10 -4.01 1.16
CA PHE A 84 -1.20 -4.95 1.83
C PHE A 84 -0.63 -6.00 0.87
N MET A 85 -1.45 -6.61 0.01
CA MET A 85 -0.97 -7.61 -0.96
C MET A 85 0.14 -7.05 -1.87
N HIS A 86 0.02 -5.79 -2.30
CA HIS A 86 1.08 -5.14 -3.06
C HIS A 86 2.29 -4.83 -2.17
N CYS A 87 2.08 -4.39 -0.93
CA CYS A 87 3.18 -4.14 0.01
C CYS A 87 3.95 -5.42 0.36
N SER A 88 3.29 -6.57 0.50
CA SER A 88 3.96 -7.86 0.75
C SER A 88 4.84 -8.30 -0.41
N PHE A 89 4.53 -7.85 -1.63
CA PHE A 89 5.38 -8.04 -2.79
C PHE A 89 6.55 -7.04 -2.79
N PHE A 90 6.28 -5.75 -2.69
CA PHE A 90 7.30 -4.71 -2.91
C PHE A 90 8.22 -4.45 -1.72
N LEU A 91 7.69 -4.39 -0.48
CA LEU A 91 8.48 -3.95 0.68
C LEU A 91 9.70 -4.83 0.95
N PRO A 92 9.60 -6.18 0.92
CA PRO A 92 10.78 -7.01 1.13
C PRO A 92 11.86 -6.76 0.08
N ILE A 93 11.47 -6.66 -1.20
CA ILE A 93 12.40 -6.43 -2.31
C ILE A 93 13.08 -5.05 -2.20
N MET A 94 12.34 -4.05 -1.74
CA MET A 94 12.84 -2.67 -1.63
C MET A 94 13.75 -2.43 -0.43
N PHE A 95 13.54 -3.13 0.69
CA PHE A 95 14.25 -2.86 1.94
C PHE A 95 15.40 -3.82 2.26
N PHE A 96 15.46 -4.98 1.61
CA PHE A 96 16.48 -5.99 1.91
C PHE A 96 17.40 -6.19 0.70
N ASP A 97 18.70 -6.04 0.95
CA ASP A 97 19.75 -6.09 -0.09
C ASP A 97 19.89 -7.49 -0.71
N GLU A 98 19.63 -8.54 0.07
CA GLU A 98 19.54 -9.91 -0.42
C GLU A 98 18.19 -10.13 -1.09
N ASN A 99 18.07 -9.68 -2.35
CA ASN A 99 16.91 -9.97 -3.16
C ASN A 99 17.28 -10.47 -4.57
N PRO A 100 16.67 -11.57 -5.04
CA PRO A 100 16.95 -12.15 -6.36
C PRO A 100 16.36 -11.31 -7.50
N PHE A 101 15.61 -10.25 -7.19
CA PHE A 101 14.93 -9.36 -8.15
C PHE A 101 15.69 -8.05 -8.40
N SER A 102 16.92 -7.93 -7.88
CA SER A 102 17.76 -6.74 -8.00
C SER A 102 18.35 -6.61 -9.41
N ASP A 103 18.40 -7.73 -10.13
CA ASP A 103 18.71 -7.79 -11.56
C ASP A 103 17.41 -7.98 -12.36
N PHE A 104 17.23 -7.24 -13.45
CA PHE A 104 16.03 -7.36 -14.28
C PHE A 104 16.08 -8.65 -15.13
N ASP A 105 17.28 -9.18 -15.40
CA ASP A 105 17.48 -10.39 -16.18
C ASP A 105 17.07 -11.68 -15.41
N SER A 106 17.02 -11.63 -14.07
CA SER A 106 16.54 -12.74 -13.24
C SER A 106 15.00 -12.82 -13.15
N ILE A 107 14.28 -11.80 -13.62
CA ILE A 107 12.80 -11.79 -13.65
C ILE A 107 12.25 -12.77 -14.73
N CYS A 108 13.10 -13.28 -15.61
CA CYS A 108 12.76 -14.28 -16.62
C CYS A 108 12.73 -15.74 -16.13
N GLU A 109 12.79 -15.96 -14.81
CA GLU A 109 12.64 -17.28 -14.17
C GLU A 109 11.20 -17.82 -14.22
N SER A 110 11.02 -19.10 -13.88
CA SER A 110 9.68 -19.70 -13.81
C SER A 110 8.83 -19.09 -12.68
N GLU A 111 7.50 -19.17 -12.80
CA GLU A 111 6.58 -18.65 -11.75
C GLU A 111 6.87 -19.23 -10.36
N GLU A 112 7.28 -20.50 -10.30
CA GLU A 112 7.61 -21.20 -9.05
C GLU A 112 8.89 -20.67 -8.40
N GLU A 113 9.97 -20.48 -9.18
CA GLU A 113 11.22 -19.89 -8.70
C GLU A 113 11.00 -18.46 -8.21
N MET A 114 10.22 -17.68 -8.98
CA MET A 114 9.86 -16.32 -8.62
C MET A 114 9.08 -16.28 -7.29
N ALA A 115 8.14 -17.21 -7.09
CA ALA A 115 7.40 -17.32 -5.83
C ALA A 115 8.31 -17.71 -4.65
N GLN A 116 9.23 -18.65 -4.83
CA GLN A 116 10.21 -19.02 -3.80
C GLN A 116 11.13 -17.86 -3.44
N GLY A 117 11.57 -17.09 -4.45
CA GLY A 117 12.34 -15.86 -4.23
C GLY A 117 11.58 -14.88 -3.33
N HIS A 118 10.32 -14.58 -3.64
CA HIS A 118 9.49 -13.69 -2.81
C HIS A 118 9.28 -14.20 -1.38
N LEU A 119 9.18 -15.51 -1.18
CA LEU A 119 9.06 -16.11 0.16
C LEU A 119 10.36 -16.02 0.97
N ALA A 120 11.52 -16.00 0.31
CA ALA A 120 12.83 -15.98 0.97
C ALA A 120 13.31 -14.56 1.33
N VAL A 121 12.93 -13.53 0.56
CA VAL A 121 13.42 -12.17 0.73
C VAL A 121 13.04 -11.58 2.09
N GLY A 122 14.04 -11.00 2.77
CA GLY A 122 13.88 -10.29 4.03
C GLY A 122 13.85 -11.16 5.29
N GLY A 123 13.72 -12.48 5.17
CA GLY A 123 13.77 -13.41 6.30
C GLY A 123 12.88 -13.01 7.49
N ASP A 124 13.42 -13.10 8.70
CA ASP A 124 12.69 -12.75 9.94
C ASP A 124 12.32 -11.25 9.99
N ALA A 125 13.18 -10.37 9.46
CA ALA A 125 12.94 -8.93 9.47
C ALA A 125 11.80 -8.52 8.51
N GLY A 126 11.78 -9.11 7.31
CA GLY A 126 10.68 -8.95 6.36
C GLY A 126 9.37 -9.55 6.89
N THR A 127 9.45 -10.73 7.51
CA THR A 127 8.30 -11.35 8.18
C THR A 127 7.74 -10.44 9.27
N LYS A 128 8.60 -9.85 10.11
CA LYS A 128 8.20 -8.91 11.16
C LYS A 128 7.55 -7.66 10.57
N LEU A 129 8.16 -7.06 9.53
CA LEU A 129 7.62 -5.89 8.84
C LEU A 129 6.19 -6.14 8.32
N LEU A 130 5.97 -7.26 7.64
CA LEU A 130 4.65 -7.60 7.10
C LEU A 130 3.65 -7.97 8.19
N SER A 131 4.09 -8.65 9.25
CA SER A 131 3.25 -8.98 10.41
C SER A 131 2.74 -7.72 11.09
N ASP A 132 3.61 -6.73 11.30
CA ASP A 132 3.24 -5.44 11.91
C ASP A 132 2.18 -4.69 11.09
N MET A 133 2.26 -4.79 9.76
CA MET A 133 1.23 -4.22 8.88
C MET A 133 -0.10 -4.98 8.99
N VAL A 134 -0.08 -6.30 9.09
CA VAL A 134 -1.30 -7.10 9.29
C VAL A 134 -1.95 -6.75 10.63
N GLU A 135 -1.15 -6.65 11.69
CA GLU A 135 -1.62 -6.22 13.02
C GLU A 135 -2.27 -4.83 12.94
N GLU A 136 -1.63 -3.86 12.30
CA GLU A 136 -2.21 -2.53 12.07
C GLU A 136 -3.57 -2.61 11.36
N LEU A 137 -3.68 -3.42 10.31
CA LEU A 137 -4.94 -3.57 9.56
C LEU A 137 -6.04 -4.26 10.38
N VAL A 138 -5.68 -5.20 11.26
CA VAL A 138 -6.63 -5.84 12.19
C VAL A 138 -7.11 -4.83 13.23
N GLU A 139 -6.21 -4.07 13.85
CA GLU A 139 -6.55 -3.04 14.84
C GLU A 139 -7.50 -1.97 14.29
N ARG A 140 -7.34 -1.64 13.00
CA ARG A 140 -8.21 -0.69 12.28
C ARG A 140 -9.53 -1.29 11.81
N GLY A 141 -9.76 -2.59 12.00
CA GLY A 141 -10.94 -3.28 11.50
C GLY A 141 -10.98 -3.43 9.98
N CYS A 142 -9.84 -3.30 9.30
CA CYS A 142 -9.71 -3.56 7.86
C CYS A 142 -9.68 -5.06 7.55
N LEU A 143 -9.32 -5.88 8.53
CA LEU A 143 -9.31 -7.34 8.45
C LEU A 143 -10.17 -7.92 9.58
N THR A 144 -11.06 -8.85 9.22
CA THR A 144 -11.82 -9.61 10.21
C THR A 144 -11.18 -10.96 10.41
N MET A 145 -10.68 -11.20 11.62
CA MET A 145 -10.12 -12.49 11.99
C MET A 145 -11.26 -13.47 12.24
N GLN A 146 -11.49 -14.39 11.29
CA GLN A 146 -12.52 -15.43 11.42
C GLN A 146 -12.14 -16.55 12.40
N HIS A 147 -10.87 -16.62 12.83
CA HIS A 147 -10.37 -17.68 13.71
C HIS A 147 -10.07 -17.19 15.14
N SER A 148 -10.52 -17.97 16.14
CA SER A 148 -10.42 -17.73 17.58
C SER A 148 -9.00 -17.71 18.16
N PHE A 149 -7.97 -18.02 17.36
CA PHE A 149 -6.62 -18.30 17.83
C PHE A 149 -5.79 -17.07 18.23
N LEU A 150 -6.20 -15.86 17.78
CA LEU A 150 -5.48 -14.61 18.04
C LEU A 150 -6.22 -13.66 19.00
N LYS A 151 -7.39 -14.05 19.52
CA LYS A 151 -8.10 -13.27 20.56
C LYS A 151 -7.53 -13.47 21.97
N SER A 152 -6.47 -14.28 22.12
CA SER A 152 -5.92 -14.69 23.42
C SER A 152 -4.45 -14.31 23.62
N ARG A 153 -3.93 -13.35 22.86
CA ARG A 153 -2.65 -12.69 23.14
C ARG A 153 -2.93 -11.23 23.46
#